data_AF-I5BR29-F1
#
_entry.id   AF-I5BR29-F1
#
_cell.length_a   1.000
_cell.length_b   1.000
_cell.length_c   1.000
_cell.angle_alpha   90.00
_cell.angle_beta   90.00
_cell.angle_gamma   90.00
#
_symmetry.space_group_name_H-M   'P 1'
#
loop_
_entity.id
_entity.type
_entity.pdbx_description
1 polymer ?
#
loop_
_entity_poly.entity_id
_entity_poly.type
_entity_poly.pdbx_seq_one_letter_code
_entity_poly.pdbx_strand_id
1 'polypeptide(L)'
;LLKADLIILDDIMLFPVDKSVANALFNFINQIYERTCFIITTNKSPAEWAKMLDDEVLATALLDRLLFHCDIINLSGKSYRMENRKTFFDQQQ
;
A
#
# COMPACT_ATOMS: atom_id res chain seq x y z
N LEU A 1 4.48 15.96 -7.11
CA LEU A 1 3.55 15.17 -6.26
C LEU A 1 2.42 16.04 -5.71
N LEU A 2 2.68 17.09 -4.92
CA LEU A 2 1.63 17.94 -4.32
C LEU A 2 0.70 18.71 -5.28
N LYS A 3 1.01 18.72 -6.59
CA LYS A 3 0.18 19.30 -7.65
C LYS A 3 -0.52 18.24 -8.51
N ALA A 4 -0.35 16.96 -8.19
CA ALA A 4 -0.96 15.88 -8.95
C ALA A 4 -2.42 15.71 -8.52
N ASP A 5 -3.29 15.44 -9.48
CA ASP A 5 -4.71 15.14 -9.22
C ASP A 5 -4.92 13.69 -8.78
N LEU A 6 -4.01 12.78 -9.17
CA LEU A 6 -4.02 11.36 -8.82
C LEU A 6 -2.61 10.88 -8.45
N ILE A 7 -2.50 10.11 -7.38
CA ILE A 7 -1.27 9.45 -6.94
C ILE A 7 -1.54 7.96 -6.73
N ILE A 8 -0.69 7.13 -7.32
CA ILE A 8 -0.73 5.67 -7.18
C ILE A 8 0.48 5.23 -6.36
N LEU A 9 0.22 4.53 -5.27
CA LEU A 9 1.23 3.92 -4.42
C LEU A 9 1.12 2.40 -4.56
N ASP A 10 2.16 1.79 -5.14
CA ASP A 10 2.17 0.36 -5.42
C ASP A 10 2.97 -0.41 -4.37
N ASP A 11 2.49 -1.59 -3.98
CA ASP A 11 3.12 -2.56 -3.07
C ASP A 11 3.67 -1.95 -1.76
N ILE A 12 2.90 -1.06 -1.15
CA ILE A 12 3.33 -0.42 0.09
C ILE A 12 3.29 -1.38 1.28
N MET A 13 4.13 -1.11 2.28
CA MET A 13 4.25 -1.88 3.53
C MET A 13 4.70 -3.34 3.32
N LEU A 14 5.48 -3.60 2.27
CA LEU A 14 6.10 -4.92 2.04
C LEU A 14 7.13 -5.28 3.13
N PHE A 15 7.87 -4.29 3.62
CA PHE A 15 8.86 -4.42 4.68
C PHE A 15 8.54 -3.47 5.83
N PRO A 16 9.01 -3.78 7.06
CA PRO A 16 8.97 -2.84 8.16
C PRO A 16 9.63 -1.51 7.75
N VAL A 17 8.96 -0.42 8.08
CA VAL A 17 9.35 0.92 7.70
C VAL A 17 9.95 1.62 8.91
N ASP A 18 11.15 2.17 8.76
CA ASP A 18 11.77 2.95 9.83
C ASP A 18 10.87 4.13 10.23
N LYS A 19 10.89 4.47 11.53
CA LYS A 19 10.08 5.56 12.09
C LYS A 19 10.22 6.88 11.34
N SER A 20 11.40 7.22 10.82
CA SER A 20 11.62 8.44 10.03
C SER A 20 10.84 8.44 8.72
N VAL A 21 10.80 7.30 8.03
CA VAL A 21 10.08 7.10 6.77
C VAL A 21 8.58 7.03 7.02
N ALA A 22 8.16 6.37 8.10
CA ALA A 22 6.77 6.36 8.57
C ALA A 22 6.23 7.79 8.78
N ASN A 23 7.00 8.63 9.48
CA ASN A 23 6.65 10.04 9.67
C ASN A 23 6.61 10.83 8.36
N ALA A 24 7.56 10.58 7.46
CA ALA A 24 7.56 11.22 6.14
C ALA A 24 6.33 10.85 5.32
N LEU A 25 5.93 9.57 5.33
CA LEU A 25 4.72 9.08 4.67
C LEU A 25 3.46 9.72 5.27
N PHE A 26 3.37 9.78 6.61
CA PHE A 26 2.26 10.44 7.28
C PHE A 26 2.16 11.92 6.90
N ASN A 27 3.28 12.65 6.96
CA ASN A 27 3.32 14.06 6.59
C ASN A 27 2.93 14.26 5.11
N PHE A 28 3.39 13.37 4.24
CA PHE A 28 3.02 13.39 2.83
C PHE A 28 1.51 13.23 2.65
N ILE A 29 0.92 12.15 3.19
CA ILE A 29 -0.53 11.89 3.11
C ILE A 29 -1.33 13.05 3.73
N ASN A 30 -0.89 13.61 4.85
CA ASN A 30 -1.58 14.71 5.51
C ASN A 30 -1.58 16.01 4.68
N GLN A 31 -0.56 16.27 3.84
CA GLN A 31 -0.52 17.47 2.98
C GLN A 31 -1.50 17.41 1.80
N ILE A 32 -1.86 16.20 1.38
CA ILE A 32 -2.63 15.92 0.17
C ILE A 32 -4.01 15.33 0.47
N TYR A 33 -4.28 15.04 1.74
CA TYR A 33 -5.57 14.62 2.26
C TYR A 33 -6.67 15.60 1.81
N GLU A 34 -7.78 15.05 1.32
CA GLU A 34 -8.93 15.80 0.74
C GLU A 34 -8.62 16.70 -0.47
N ARG A 35 -7.41 16.63 -1.05
CA ARG A 35 -7.02 17.46 -2.21
C ARG A 35 -6.68 16.66 -3.45
N THR A 36 -6.18 15.44 -3.29
CA THR A 36 -5.69 14.57 -4.36
C THR A 36 -6.33 13.19 -4.24
N CYS A 37 -6.60 12.52 -5.36
CA CYS A 37 -7.08 11.14 -5.35
C CYS A 37 -5.94 10.15 -5.10
N PHE A 38 -6.22 9.05 -4.39
CA PHE A 38 -5.26 8.00 -4.07
C PHE A 38 -5.71 6.64 -4.59
N ILE A 39 -4.76 5.90 -5.13
CA ILE A 39 -4.88 4.45 -5.32
C ILE A 39 -3.70 3.81 -4.60
N ILE A 40 -4.00 2.85 -3.73
CA ILE A 40 -3.00 2.15 -2.94
C ILE A 40 -3.16 0.66 -3.20
N THR A 41 -2.06 -0.01 -3.54
CA THR A 41 -2.00 -1.47 -3.55
C THR A 41 -1.11 -1.92 -2.39
N THR A 42 -1.55 -2.96 -1.70
CA THR A 42 -0.80 -3.57 -0.60
C THR A 42 -1.22 -5.02 -0.44
N ASN A 43 -0.26 -5.86 -0.04
CA ASN A 43 -0.54 -7.23 0.37
C ASN A 43 -0.79 -7.34 1.89
N LYS A 44 -0.91 -6.21 2.59
CA LYS A 44 -1.14 -6.12 4.03
C LYS A 44 -2.52 -5.58 4.33
N SER A 45 -3.21 -6.24 5.25
CA SER A 45 -4.44 -5.72 5.82
C SER A 45 -4.18 -4.42 6.61
N PRO A 46 -5.18 -3.54 6.78
CA PRO A 46 -5.05 -2.35 7.63
C PRO A 46 -4.51 -2.65 9.03
N ALA A 47 -4.92 -3.77 9.64
CA ALA A 47 -4.44 -4.19 10.96
C ALA A 47 -2.92 -4.51 10.98
N GLU A 48 -2.36 -4.97 9.86
CA GLU A 48 -0.92 -5.24 9.74
C GLU A 48 -0.09 -3.97 9.59
N TRP A 49 -0.67 -2.85 9.15
CA TRP A 49 0.07 -1.60 8.97
C TRP A 49 0.59 -1.03 10.29
N ALA A 50 -0.17 -1.19 11.38
CA ALA A 50 0.28 -0.80 12.72
C ALA A 50 1.58 -1.51 13.13
N LYS A 51 1.76 -2.77 12.71
CA LYS A 51 2.99 -3.54 12.94
C LYS A 51 4.13 -3.11 12.02
N MET A 52 3.83 -2.68 10.79
CA MET A 52 4.85 -2.31 9.80
C MET A 52 5.44 -0.93 10.02
N LEU A 53 4.69 -0.02 10.64
CA LEU A 53 5.11 1.37 10.90
C LEU A 53 5.87 1.58 12.22
N ASP A 54 5.95 0.55 13.08
CA ASP A 54 6.59 0.57 14.41
C ASP A 54 6.14 1.74 15.32
N ASP A 55 4.94 2.28 15.06
CA ASP A 55 4.31 3.36 15.80
C ASP A 55 2.78 3.25 15.63
N GLU A 56 2.13 2.61 16.61
CA GLU A 56 0.71 2.29 16.56
C GLU A 56 -0.19 3.54 16.51
N VAL A 57 0.25 4.63 17.16
CA VAL A 57 -0.48 5.91 17.16
C VAL A 57 -0.42 6.54 15.78
N LEU A 58 0.78 6.62 15.19
CA LEU A 58 0.96 7.15 13.84
C LEU A 58 0.22 6.31 12.80
N ALA A 59 0.30 4.99 12.91
CA ALA A 59 -0.38 4.07 12.00
C ALA A 59 -1.89 4.21 12.06
N THR A 60 -2.46 4.29 13.27
CA THR A 60 -3.90 4.48 13.45
C THR A 60 -4.34 5.81 12.84
N ALA A 61 -3.60 6.90 13.08
CA ALA A 61 -3.89 8.21 12.51
C ALA A 61 -3.76 8.26 10.98
N LEU A 62 -2.84 7.47 10.40
CA LEU A 62 -2.68 7.32 8.96
C LEU A 62 -3.85 6.54 8.35
N LEU A 63 -4.20 5.39 8.95
CA LEU A 63 -5.29 4.54 8.50
C LEU A 63 -6.64 5.27 8.58
N ASP A 64 -6.89 6.02 9.64
CA ASP A 64 -8.10 6.82 9.80
C ASP A 64 -8.33 7.77 8.60
N ARG A 65 -7.28 8.50 8.19
CA ARG A 65 -7.31 9.37 7.01
C ARG A 65 -7.52 8.59 5.71
N LEU A 66 -6.81 7.48 5.53
CA LEU A 66 -6.92 6.69 4.31
C LEU A 66 -8.29 6.02 4.17
N LEU A 67 -8.89 5.59 5.28
CA LEU A 67 -10.13 4.81 5.29
C LEU A 67 -11.39 5.66 5.33
N PHE A 68 -11.30 6.96 5.65
CA PHE A 68 -12.47 7.84 5.73
C PHE A 68 -13.20 8.02 4.39
N HIS A 69 -12.45 8.19 3.29
CA HIS A 69 -12.97 8.37 1.94
C HIS A 69 -12.32 7.39 0.96
N CYS A 70 -12.48 6.10 1.19
CA CYS A 70 -11.97 5.07 0.28
C CYS A 70 -12.97 3.95 0.01
N ASP A 71 -12.78 3.31 -1.14
CA ASP A 71 -13.36 2.02 -1.46
C ASP A 71 -12.27 0.94 -1.32
N ILE A 72 -12.51 -0.04 -0.45
CA ILE A 72 -11.58 -1.16 -0.25
C ILE A 72 -11.93 -2.28 -1.22
N ILE A 73 -11.04 -2.55 -2.17
CA ILE A 73 -11.18 -3.67 -3.10
C ILE A 73 -10.32 -4.83 -2.60
N ASN A 74 -10.97 -5.83 -2.00
CA ASN A 74 -10.30 -7.04 -1.54
C ASN A 74 -10.06 -7.99 -2.72
N LEU A 75 -8.80 -8.13 -3.12
CA LEU A 75 -8.39 -9.08 -4.15
C LEU A 75 -8.06 -10.43 -3.52
N SER A 76 -8.62 -11.50 -4.09
CA SER A 76 -8.33 -12.88 -3.68
C SER A 76 -8.19 -13.78 -4.92
N GLY A 77 -7.52 -14.90 -4.75
CA GLY A 77 -7.27 -15.84 -5.84
C GLY A 77 -5.81 -16.28 -5.93
N LYS A 78 -5.53 -17.12 -6.92
CA LYS A 78 -4.17 -17.60 -7.19
C LYS A 78 -3.35 -16.50 -7.87
N SER A 79 -2.04 -16.53 -7.66
CA SER A 79 -1.14 -15.61 -8.34
C SER A 79 -1.20 -15.85 -9.85
N TYR A 80 -1.62 -14.82 -10.59
CA TYR A 80 -1.60 -14.84 -12.05
C TYR A 80 -0.20 -15.19 -12.61
N ARG A 81 0.86 -14.73 -11.92
CA ARG A 81 2.26 -15.03 -12.29
C ARG A 81 2.56 -16.52 -12.20
N MET A 82 2.00 -17.21 -11.21
CA MET A 82 2.22 -18.64 -11.01
C MET A 82 1.40 -19.48 -11.99
N GLU A 83 0.15 -19.09 -12.26
CA GLU A 83 -0.70 -19.80 -13.21
C GLU A 83 -0.17 -19.74 -14.64
N ASN A 84 0.38 -18.59 -15.04
CA ASN A 84 0.92 -18.38 -16.39
C ASN A 84 2.44 -18.55 -16.47
N ARG A 85 3.04 -19.16 -15.43
CA ARG A 85 4.48 -19.38 -15.37
C ARG A 85 4.89 -20.32 -16.50
N LYS A 86 5.55 -19.79 -17.53
CA LYS A 86 6.22 -20.59 -18.55
C LYS A 86 7.61 -20.98 -18.03
N THR A 87 7.80 -22.26 -17.81
CA THR A 87 9.09 -22.90 -17.54
C THR A 87 9.92 -22.87 -18.82
N PHE A 88 11.14 -22.34 -18.73
CA PHE A 88 12.10 -22.41 -19.84
C PHE A 88 12.53 -23.86 -20.15
N PHE A 89 12.32 -24.78 -19.22
CA PHE A 89 12.77 -26.17 -19.30
C PHE A 89 11.76 -27.15 -19.93
N ASP A 90 10.53 -26.72 -20.25
CA ASP A 90 9.48 -27.61 -20.78
C ASP A 90 9.42 -27.65 -22.33
N GLN A 91 10.53 -27.35 -23.02
CA GLN A 91 10.63 -27.44 -24.50
C GLN A 91 11.32 -28.70 -25.03
N GLN A 92 11.47 -29.75 -24.24
CA GLN A 92 11.97 -31.04 -24.73
C GLN A 92 11.19 -32.22 -24.16
N GLN A 93 10.06 -32.54 -24.79
CA GLN A 93 9.59 -33.91 -25.02
C GLN A 93 8.92 -33.98 -26.39
#